data_AF-A0A8S3A8Y3-F1
#
_entry.id   AF-A0A8S3A8Y3-F1
#
_cell.length_a   1.000
_cell.length_b   1.000
_cell.length_c   1.000
_cell.angle_alpha   90.00
_cell.angle_beta   90.00
_cell.angle_gamma   90.00
#
_symmetry.space_group_name_H-M   'P 1'
#
loop_
_entity.id
_entity.type
_entity.pdbx_description
1 polymer ?
#
loop_
_entity_poly.entity_id
_entity_poly.type
_entity_poly.pdbx_seq_one_letter_code
_entity_poly.pdbx_strand_id
1 'polypeptide(L)'
;MGCKVCKGHTVNESAIQKIDNNNRSSKYQVGDSTTTPTIEHNRISSNVRPVDDPIVVQLPEKDIHVHIQVADSQAFNDLFVQQRQQAINNRSYQSTVQSWQPKSLQQLTELIKAVSKGKSLVDQHWIIFYWIACNIDYDTESYFSKDYKDQTAEGVFRFKKGVCAGYANLYKYLCDQLGVPCEIISGYAKGYGFENRKDAPTETDHAWNAVEIDHHWYLMESTWGAGHLNDKKQYERELTSYYFLPRPNEMIYHHLPED
;
A
#
# COMPACT_ATOMS: atom_id res chain seq x y z
N MET A 1 5.76 -10.36 15.03
CA MET A 1 4.33 -10.72 15.13
C MET A 1 3.64 -10.09 13.93
N GLY A 2 2.90 -10.86 13.12
CA GLY A 2 2.35 -10.35 11.85
C GLY A 2 0.83 -10.39 11.74
N CYS A 3 0.29 -9.53 10.89
CA CYS A 3 -1.14 -9.41 10.64
C CYS A 3 -1.63 -10.47 9.63
N LYS A 4 -2.34 -11.50 10.11
CA LYS A 4 -2.72 -12.64 9.24
C LYS A 4 -3.76 -12.32 8.17
N VAL A 5 -4.49 -11.20 8.30
CA VAL A 5 -5.45 -10.72 7.29
C VAL A 5 -4.78 -10.03 6.11
N CYS A 6 -3.46 -9.84 6.12
CA CYS A 6 -2.73 -9.26 4.98
C CYS A 6 -2.53 -10.25 3.81
N LYS A 7 -2.78 -11.54 4.03
CA LYS A 7 -2.75 -12.57 2.98
C LYS A 7 -4.01 -12.54 2.13
N GLY A 8 -3.85 -12.57 0.80
CA GLY A 8 -4.91 -12.99 -0.11
C GLY A 8 -6.05 -12.00 -0.35
N HIS A 9 -5.78 -10.69 -0.40
CA HIS A 9 -6.70 -9.77 -1.07
C HIS A 9 -6.53 -9.87 -2.60
N THR A 10 -6.70 -11.10 -3.11
CA THR A 10 -6.96 -11.33 -4.53
C THR A 10 -8.42 -10.96 -4.79
N VAL A 11 -8.64 -10.33 -5.94
CA VAL A 11 -9.90 -9.74 -6.37
C VAL A 11 -11.08 -10.71 -6.16
N ASN A 12 -12.21 -10.16 -5.72
CA ASN A 12 -13.46 -10.86 -5.48
C ASN A 12 -13.90 -11.70 -6.70
N GLU A 13 -13.93 -13.04 -6.57
CA GLU A 13 -14.27 -14.03 -7.63
C GLU A 13 -15.71 -13.95 -8.21
N SER A 14 -16.49 -12.90 -7.93
CA SER A 14 -17.91 -12.84 -8.30
C SER A 14 -18.23 -12.17 -9.65
N ALA A 15 -17.25 -11.86 -10.49
CA ALA A 15 -17.53 -11.34 -11.83
C ALA A 15 -16.43 -11.67 -12.86
N ILE A 16 -16.48 -12.85 -13.50
CA ILE A 16 -16.22 -13.05 -14.94
C ILE A 16 -16.72 -14.47 -15.28
N GLN A 17 -17.91 -14.54 -15.86
CA GLN A 17 -18.28 -15.64 -16.74
C GLN A 17 -18.28 -15.06 -18.15
N LYS A 18 -17.56 -15.72 -19.05
CA LYS A 18 -17.37 -15.46 -20.50
C LYS A 18 -16.17 -14.55 -20.82
N ILE A 19 -15.09 -15.13 -21.36
CA ILE A 19 -14.81 -15.18 -22.81
C ILE A 19 -13.62 -16.14 -23.07
N ASP A 20 -13.79 -16.89 -24.17
CA ASP A 20 -13.07 -17.98 -24.82
C ASP A 20 -11.54 -18.15 -24.75
N ASN A 21 -11.17 -19.43 -24.57
CA ASN A 21 -10.49 -20.30 -25.55
C ASN A 21 -9.70 -19.65 -26.69
N ASN A 22 -8.37 -19.74 -26.60
CA ASN A 22 -7.44 -20.21 -27.64
C ASN A 22 -6.06 -19.54 -27.43
N ASN A 23 -5.07 -20.27 -26.92
CA ASN A 23 -4.00 -20.72 -27.81
C ASN A 23 -3.04 -21.69 -27.13
N ARG A 24 -2.57 -22.60 -27.98
CA ARG A 24 -1.75 -23.77 -27.72
C ARG A 24 -0.27 -23.41 -27.81
N SER A 25 0.53 -24.11 -27.00
CA SER A 25 1.87 -24.63 -27.31
C SER A 25 3.00 -23.67 -27.72
N SER A 26 4.13 -23.73 -26.98
CA SER A 26 5.32 -24.44 -27.49
C SER A 26 6.32 -24.73 -26.38
N LYS A 27 6.91 -25.93 -26.46
CA LYS A 27 8.00 -26.44 -25.63
C LYS A 27 9.34 -25.96 -26.21
N TYR A 28 10.33 -25.73 -25.36
CA TYR A 28 11.74 -25.96 -25.71
C TYR A 28 12.49 -26.59 -24.52
N GLN A 29 13.26 -27.63 -24.82
CA GLN A 29 14.20 -28.34 -23.95
C GLN A 29 15.63 -28.22 -24.54
N VAL A 30 16.59 -28.70 -23.75
CA VAL A 30 18.01 -29.08 -24.05
C VAL A 30 19.03 -27.97 -23.75
N GLY A 31 20.13 -28.20 -23.03
CA GLY A 31 20.73 -29.45 -22.55
C GLY A 31 21.86 -29.28 -21.53
N ASP A 32 22.41 -30.43 -21.17
CA ASP A 32 23.36 -30.75 -20.08
C ASP A 32 24.81 -30.78 -20.57
N SER A 33 25.77 -30.36 -19.73
CA SER A 33 27.15 -30.88 -19.74
C SER A 33 27.93 -30.50 -18.48
N THR A 34 28.47 -31.54 -17.84
CA THR A 34 29.23 -31.60 -16.59
C THR A 34 30.73 -31.24 -16.71
N THR A 35 31.32 -30.57 -15.70
CA THR A 35 32.66 -30.86 -15.11
C THR A 35 32.93 -30.01 -13.84
N THR A 36 33.53 -30.61 -12.81
CA THR A 36 34.04 -30.04 -11.52
C THR A 36 35.52 -30.47 -11.34
N PRO A 37 36.32 -30.02 -10.33
CA PRO A 37 36.30 -28.83 -9.45
C PRO A 37 37.70 -28.16 -9.24
N THR A 38 37.78 -26.94 -8.66
CA THR A 38 38.95 -26.48 -7.86
C THR A 38 38.53 -25.39 -6.84
N ILE A 39 39.20 -25.39 -5.69
CA ILE A 39 38.89 -24.70 -4.42
C ILE A 39 39.68 -23.38 -4.28
N GLU A 40 39.11 -22.46 -3.47
CA GLU A 40 39.70 -21.32 -2.72
C GLU A 40 39.77 -19.91 -3.38
N HIS A 41 38.95 -18.97 -2.90
CA HIS A 41 39.25 -18.13 -1.73
C HIS A 41 38.05 -17.26 -1.32
N ASN A 42 37.88 -17.09 -0.01
CA ASN A 42 36.91 -16.21 0.65
C ASN A 42 36.78 -14.81 0.02
N ARG A 43 35.56 -14.47 -0.42
CA ARG A 43 35.01 -13.11 -0.34
C ARG A 43 33.57 -13.20 0.16
N ILE A 44 33.34 -12.66 1.34
CA ILE A 44 32.00 -12.33 1.84
C ILE A 44 31.45 -11.28 0.87
N SER A 45 30.58 -11.72 -0.05
CA SER A 45 29.82 -10.85 -0.94
C SER A 45 28.72 -10.19 -0.10
N SER A 46 28.87 -8.90 0.18
CA SER A 46 27.78 -8.06 0.66
C SER A 46 26.71 -8.00 -0.42
N ASN A 47 25.70 -8.86 -0.34
CA ASN A 47 24.51 -8.80 -1.19
C ASN A 47 23.61 -7.66 -0.72
N VAL A 48 24.06 -6.42 -0.97
CA VAL A 48 23.16 -5.25 -1.05
C VAL A 48 22.68 -5.23 -2.49
N ARG A 49 21.36 -5.34 -2.71
CA ARG A 49 20.79 -5.18 -4.06
C ARG A 49 21.18 -3.80 -4.62
N PRO A 50 21.53 -3.68 -5.90
CA PRO A 50 21.73 -2.39 -6.54
C PRO A 50 20.49 -1.50 -6.37
N VAL A 51 20.70 -0.20 -6.14
CA VAL A 51 19.64 0.80 -5.87
C VAL A 51 18.68 1.00 -7.05
N ASP A 52 19.02 0.46 -8.23
CA ASP A 52 18.34 0.70 -9.50
C ASP A 52 17.37 -0.41 -9.93
N ASP A 53 17.25 -1.51 -9.16
CA ASP A 53 16.31 -2.58 -9.50
C ASP A 53 14.85 -2.12 -9.24
N PRO A 54 13.94 -2.21 -10.22
CA PRO A 54 12.55 -1.84 -10.03
C PRO A 54 11.89 -2.74 -8.99
N ILE A 55 11.03 -2.15 -8.16
CA ILE A 55 10.10 -2.93 -7.35
C ILE A 55 9.01 -3.39 -8.31
N VAL A 56 9.04 -4.67 -8.65
CA VAL A 56 7.95 -5.35 -9.35
C VAL A 56 6.94 -5.73 -8.29
N VAL A 57 5.65 -5.56 -8.57
CA VAL A 57 4.57 -6.16 -7.78
C VAL A 57 3.72 -7.04 -8.69
N GLN A 58 3.59 -8.33 -8.37
CA GLN A 58 2.75 -9.28 -9.12
C GLN A 58 1.35 -9.40 -8.48
N LEU A 59 0.30 -9.08 -9.24
CA LEU A 59 -1.10 -9.16 -8.79
C LEU A 59 -1.89 -10.19 -9.62
N PRO A 60 -2.79 -10.99 -9.01
CA PRO A 60 -3.59 -11.97 -9.73
C PRO A 60 -4.93 -11.36 -10.20
N GLU A 61 -4.94 -10.84 -11.42
CA GLU A 61 -5.88 -11.12 -12.53
C GLU A 61 -5.80 -9.97 -13.55
N LYS A 62 -5.46 -10.35 -14.78
CA LYS A 62 -4.88 -9.53 -15.88
C LYS A 62 -3.43 -9.14 -15.59
N ASP A 63 -2.57 -9.37 -16.56
CA ASP A 63 -1.13 -9.07 -16.57
C ASP A 63 -0.83 -7.56 -16.41
N ILE A 64 -1.25 -6.95 -15.29
CA ILE A 64 -0.92 -5.60 -14.91
C ILE A 64 0.22 -5.71 -13.91
N HIS A 65 1.44 -5.67 -14.43
CA HIS A 65 2.62 -5.50 -13.60
C HIS A 65 2.70 -4.02 -13.19
N VAL A 66 2.46 -3.75 -11.91
CA VAL A 66 2.73 -2.44 -11.33
C VAL A 66 4.23 -2.32 -11.16
N HIS A 67 4.87 -1.57 -12.05
CA HIS A 67 6.30 -1.29 -11.99
C HIS A 67 6.52 0.04 -11.26
N ILE A 68 7.04 -0.04 -10.03
CA ILE A 68 7.46 1.14 -9.28
C ILE A 68 8.98 1.23 -9.38
N GLN A 69 9.46 2.14 -10.21
CA GLN A 69 10.88 2.41 -10.35
C GLN A 69 11.36 3.27 -9.18
N VAL A 70 12.31 2.73 -8.40
CA VAL A 70 12.86 3.37 -7.20
C VAL A 70 13.48 4.74 -7.51
N ALA A 71 14.07 4.86 -8.70
CA ALA A 71 14.75 6.05 -9.19
C ALA A 71 13.94 6.80 -10.27
N ASP A 72 12.61 6.63 -10.34
CA ASP A 72 11.79 7.29 -11.35
C ASP A 72 11.78 8.82 -11.17
N SER A 73 12.72 9.48 -11.85
CA SER A 73 12.85 10.94 -11.87
C SER A 73 11.67 11.63 -12.55
N GLN A 74 10.92 10.94 -13.43
CA GLN A 74 9.74 11.50 -14.08
C GLN A 74 8.54 11.48 -13.15
N ALA A 75 8.35 10.40 -12.40
CA ALA A 75 7.33 10.32 -11.36
C ALA A 75 7.55 11.39 -10.27
N PHE A 76 8.77 11.50 -9.75
CA PHE A 76 9.10 12.44 -8.66
C PHE A 76 9.80 13.71 -9.13
N ASN A 77 9.32 14.28 -10.24
CA ASN A 77 9.78 15.57 -10.75
C ASN A 77 9.38 16.74 -9.83
N ASP A 78 9.95 17.92 -10.07
CA ASP A 78 9.72 19.11 -9.22
C ASP A 78 8.24 19.52 -9.16
N LEU A 79 7.50 19.37 -10.26
CA LEU A 79 6.08 19.72 -10.32
C LEU A 79 5.26 18.81 -9.40
N PHE A 80 5.47 17.49 -9.47
CA PHE A 80 4.80 16.53 -8.59
C PHE A 80 5.13 16.80 -7.11
N VAL A 81 6.41 17.00 -6.79
CA VAL A 81 6.86 17.28 -5.41
C VAL A 81 6.21 18.55 -4.88
N GLN A 82 6.12 19.60 -5.69
CA GLN A 82 5.44 20.84 -5.32
C GLN A 82 3.93 20.63 -5.14
N GLN A 83 3.25 19.93 -6.04
CA GLN A 83 1.82 19.62 -5.92
C GLN A 83 1.52 18.81 -4.65
N ARG A 84 2.33 17.78 -4.36
CA ARG A 84 2.24 16.99 -3.13
C ARG A 84 2.34 17.88 -1.89
N GLN A 85 3.33 18.78 -1.85
CA GLN A 85 3.50 19.68 -0.71
C GLN A 85 2.37 20.72 -0.59
N GLN A 86 1.85 21.21 -1.71
CA GLN A 86 0.70 22.12 -1.74
C GLN A 86 -0.56 21.44 -1.20
N ALA A 87 -0.84 20.20 -1.60
CA ALA A 87 -1.95 19.41 -1.08
C ALA A 87 -1.84 19.24 0.45
N ILE A 88 -0.66 18.81 0.93
CA ILE A 88 -0.36 18.62 2.36
C ILE A 88 -0.61 19.91 3.16
N ASN A 89 -0.13 21.05 2.65
CA ASN A 89 -0.22 22.35 3.32
C ASN A 89 -1.57 23.05 3.15
N ASN A 90 -2.50 22.48 2.38
CA ASN A 90 -3.78 23.11 2.09
C ASN A 90 -4.70 23.09 3.32
N ARG A 91 -4.69 24.18 4.09
CA ARG A 91 -5.54 24.34 5.28
C ARG A 91 -7.04 24.33 4.96
N SER A 92 -7.44 24.71 3.75
CA SER A 92 -8.86 24.64 3.36
C SER A 92 -9.32 23.19 3.26
N TYR A 93 -8.50 22.29 2.70
CA TYR A 93 -8.79 20.86 2.69
C TYR A 93 -8.87 20.33 4.12
N GLN A 94 -7.89 20.65 4.97
CA GLN A 94 -7.87 20.20 6.36
C GLN A 94 -9.15 20.61 7.11
N SER A 95 -9.48 21.91 7.13
CA SER A 95 -10.67 22.41 7.82
C SER A 95 -11.97 21.83 7.25
N THR A 96 -12.07 21.69 5.93
CA THR A 96 -13.27 21.13 5.28
C THR A 96 -13.45 19.67 5.65
N VAL A 97 -12.41 18.85 5.50
CA VAL A 97 -12.46 17.42 5.77
C VAL A 97 -12.72 17.13 7.25
N GLN A 98 -12.11 17.90 8.16
CA GLN A 98 -12.34 17.77 9.61
C GLN A 98 -13.77 18.14 10.03
N SER A 99 -14.46 18.98 9.26
CA SER A 99 -15.85 19.34 9.56
C SER A 99 -16.86 18.24 9.25
N TRP A 100 -16.47 17.22 8.47
CA TRP A 100 -17.38 16.19 8.00
C TRP A 100 -17.80 15.22 9.10
N GLN A 101 -19.08 14.84 9.08
CA GLN A 101 -19.67 13.84 9.98
C GLN A 101 -20.52 12.84 9.18
N PRO A 102 -19.92 12.11 8.22
CA PRO A 102 -20.66 11.21 7.35
C PRO A 102 -21.28 10.07 8.16
N LYS A 103 -22.55 9.75 7.85
CA LYS A 103 -23.34 8.70 8.50
C LYS A 103 -23.29 7.37 7.74
N SER A 104 -22.83 7.40 6.50
CA SER A 104 -22.60 6.21 5.68
C SER A 104 -21.35 6.38 4.82
N LEU A 105 -20.79 5.25 4.37
CA LEU A 105 -19.65 5.24 3.47
C LEU A 105 -19.99 5.89 2.11
N GLN A 106 -21.25 5.77 1.68
CA GLN A 106 -21.77 6.50 0.52
C GLN A 106 -21.73 8.02 0.74
N GLN A 107 -22.20 8.52 1.89
CA GLN A 107 -22.17 9.96 2.17
C GLN A 107 -20.73 10.49 2.24
N LEU A 108 -19.81 9.74 2.82
CA LEU A 108 -18.39 10.09 2.80
C LEU A 108 -17.87 10.20 1.36
N THR A 109 -18.19 9.22 0.52
CA THR A 109 -17.81 9.21 -0.90
C THR A 109 -18.34 10.46 -1.64
N GLU A 110 -19.59 10.84 -1.40
CA GLU A 110 -20.22 12.03 -2.00
C GLU A 110 -19.52 13.32 -1.58
N LEU A 111 -19.15 13.45 -0.29
CA LEU A 111 -18.39 14.59 0.23
C LEU A 111 -17.01 14.69 -0.40
N ILE A 112 -16.29 13.56 -0.49
CA ILE A 112 -14.98 13.48 -1.13
C ILE A 112 -15.10 13.88 -2.60
N LYS A 113 -16.07 13.32 -3.35
CA LYS A 113 -16.31 13.67 -4.77
C LYS A 113 -16.59 15.16 -4.96
N ALA A 114 -17.39 15.75 -4.09
CA ALA A 114 -17.75 17.16 -4.17
C ALA A 114 -16.53 18.08 -4.04
N VAL A 115 -15.63 17.82 -3.08
CA VAL A 115 -14.41 18.62 -2.87
C VAL A 115 -13.32 18.29 -3.89
N SER A 116 -13.29 17.06 -4.37
CA SER A 116 -12.33 16.56 -5.37
C SER A 116 -12.61 17.05 -6.79
N LYS A 117 -13.81 17.56 -7.06
CA LYS A 117 -14.21 17.98 -8.41
C LYS A 117 -13.30 19.07 -8.96
N GLY A 118 -12.66 18.77 -10.10
CA GLY A 118 -11.74 19.69 -10.79
C GLY A 118 -10.36 19.83 -10.10
N LYS A 119 -10.04 18.95 -9.15
CA LYS A 119 -8.74 18.90 -8.46
C LYS A 119 -7.80 17.88 -9.11
N SER A 120 -6.49 18.09 -8.94
CA SER A 120 -5.47 17.12 -9.40
C SER A 120 -5.64 15.77 -8.70
N LEU A 121 -5.15 14.69 -9.30
CA LEU A 121 -5.19 13.37 -8.65
C LEU A 121 -4.45 13.37 -7.30
N VAL A 122 -3.35 14.12 -7.19
CA VAL A 122 -2.63 14.35 -5.93
C VAL A 122 -3.56 14.92 -4.85
N ASP A 123 -4.33 15.96 -5.17
CA ASP A 123 -5.29 16.55 -4.22
C ASP A 123 -6.38 15.54 -3.82
N GLN A 124 -6.91 14.78 -4.78
CA GLN A 124 -7.95 13.77 -4.54
C GLN A 124 -7.44 12.69 -3.58
N HIS A 125 -6.24 12.15 -3.82
CA HIS A 125 -5.60 11.17 -2.94
C HIS A 125 -5.30 11.74 -1.56
N TRP A 126 -4.89 13.02 -1.46
CA TRP A 126 -4.65 13.67 -0.18
C TRP A 126 -5.92 13.79 0.65
N ILE A 127 -7.04 14.17 0.03
CA ILE A 127 -8.34 14.28 0.72
C ILE A 127 -8.77 12.93 1.31
N ILE A 128 -8.61 11.83 0.56
CA ILE A 128 -8.89 10.47 1.04
C ILE A 128 -7.94 10.11 2.20
N PHE A 129 -6.62 10.24 1.98
CA PHE A 129 -5.59 9.92 2.96
C PHE A 129 -5.81 10.65 4.29
N TYR A 130 -6.02 11.96 4.20
CA TYR A 130 -6.19 12.84 5.34
C TYR A 130 -7.47 12.49 6.13
N TRP A 131 -8.58 12.22 5.45
CA TRP A 131 -9.80 11.78 6.14
C TRP A 131 -9.56 10.48 6.90
N ILE A 132 -8.94 9.47 6.27
CA ILE A 132 -8.65 8.18 6.92
C ILE A 132 -7.74 8.39 8.13
N ALA A 133 -6.63 9.11 7.96
CA ALA A 133 -5.66 9.37 9.01
C ALA A 133 -6.26 10.06 10.24
N CYS A 134 -7.19 11.01 10.02
CA CYS A 134 -7.85 11.72 11.11
C CYS A 134 -9.02 10.96 11.76
N ASN A 135 -9.61 9.95 11.10
CA ASN A 135 -10.88 9.37 11.53
C ASN A 135 -10.84 7.88 11.88
N ILE A 136 -9.77 7.16 11.52
CA ILE A 136 -9.63 5.74 11.81
C ILE A 136 -8.56 5.54 12.87
N ASP A 137 -8.87 4.77 13.91
CA ASP A 137 -7.94 4.32 14.93
C ASP A 137 -7.35 2.95 14.57
N TYR A 138 -6.10 2.71 14.97
CA TYR A 138 -5.53 1.37 14.83
C TYR A 138 -6.15 0.43 15.86
N ASP A 139 -6.66 -0.72 15.40
CA ASP A 139 -7.29 -1.73 16.24
C ASP A 139 -6.24 -2.59 16.95
N THR A 140 -5.67 -2.05 18.02
CA THR A 140 -4.66 -2.73 18.84
C THR A 140 -5.19 -4.01 19.48
N GLU A 141 -6.47 -4.04 19.87
CA GLU A 141 -7.09 -5.20 20.49
C GLU A 141 -7.12 -6.39 19.52
N SER A 142 -7.65 -6.18 18.30
CA SER A 142 -7.62 -7.18 17.23
C SER A 142 -6.19 -7.58 16.87
N TYR A 143 -5.28 -6.60 16.77
CA TYR A 143 -3.90 -6.85 16.39
C TYR A 143 -3.16 -7.77 17.38
N PHE A 144 -3.26 -7.50 18.68
CA PHE A 144 -2.54 -8.28 19.70
C PHE A 144 -3.23 -9.62 20.04
N SER A 145 -4.57 -9.66 19.99
CA SER A 145 -5.33 -10.91 20.20
C SER A 145 -5.28 -11.85 18.99
N LYS A 146 -5.00 -11.30 17.79
CA LYS A 146 -5.14 -11.97 16.49
C LYS A 146 -6.58 -12.39 16.17
N ASP A 147 -7.56 -11.81 16.85
CA ASP A 147 -8.99 -11.95 16.57
C ASP A 147 -9.47 -10.72 15.80
N TYR A 148 -9.17 -10.71 14.49
CA TYR A 148 -9.49 -9.59 13.62
C TYR A 148 -11.00 -9.45 13.41
N LYS A 149 -11.54 -8.30 13.80
CA LYS A 149 -12.92 -7.91 13.46
C LYS A 149 -13.05 -7.57 11.97
N ASP A 150 -14.20 -7.06 11.55
CA ASP A 150 -14.51 -6.70 10.17
C ASP A 150 -13.51 -5.66 9.60
N GLN A 151 -12.63 -6.13 8.69
CA GLN A 151 -11.63 -5.31 7.97
C GLN A 151 -12.11 -4.88 6.58
N THR A 152 -13.40 -5.01 6.26
CA THR A 152 -13.95 -4.43 5.03
C THR A 152 -14.01 -2.91 5.14
N ALA A 153 -14.10 -2.20 4.01
CA ALA A 153 -14.26 -0.74 4.00
C ALA A 153 -15.48 -0.29 4.82
N GLU A 154 -16.59 -1.02 4.74
CA GLU A 154 -17.81 -0.75 5.50
C GLU A 154 -17.60 -0.97 7.01
N GLY A 155 -16.94 -2.06 7.40
CA GLY A 155 -16.60 -2.35 8.79
C GLY A 155 -15.72 -1.27 9.41
N VAL A 156 -14.60 -0.95 8.74
CA VAL A 156 -13.64 0.06 9.20
C VAL A 156 -14.30 1.44 9.28
N PHE A 157 -15.10 1.82 8.28
CA PHE A 157 -15.85 3.08 8.30
C PHE A 157 -16.82 3.14 9.49
N ARG A 158 -17.55 2.06 9.75
CA ARG A 158 -18.59 1.97 10.78
C ARG A 158 -17.99 2.00 12.19
N PHE A 159 -16.95 1.21 12.43
CA PHE A 159 -16.33 1.07 13.75
C PHE A 159 -15.23 2.11 14.01
N LYS A 160 -14.83 2.88 12.99
CA LYS A 160 -13.72 3.84 13.03
C LYS A 160 -12.41 3.20 13.49
N LYS A 161 -12.25 1.91 13.21
CA LYS A 161 -11.13 1.08 13.66
C LYS A 161 -10.76 0.04 12.61
N GLY A 162 -9.46 -0.20 12.44
CA GLY A 162 -8.95 -1.26 11.59
C GLY A 162 -7.48 -1.58 11.87
N VAL A 163 -6.99 -2.70 11.34
CA VAL A 163 -5.55 -2.95 11.20
C VAL A 163 -5.11 -2.60 9.76
N CYS A 164 -3.83 -2.74 9.42
CA CYS A 164 -3.28 -2.35 8.12
C CYS A 164 -4.13 -2.79 6.90
N ALA A 165 -4.62 -4.03 6.87
CA ALA A 165 -5.52 -4.50 5.81
C ALA A 165 -6.84 -3.69 5.74
N GLY A 166 -7.42 -3.33 6.88
CA GLY A 166 -8.64 -2.51 6.94
C GLY A 166 -8.41 -1.08 6.42
N TYR A 167 -7.28 -0.48 6.75
CA TYR A 167 -6.87 0.81 6.20
C TYR A 167 -6.72 0.74 4.68
N ALA A 168 -5.98 -0.26 4.18
CA ALA A 168 -5.75 -0.46 2.74
C ALA A 168 -7.05 -0.72 1.96
N ASN A 169 -7.97 -1.51 2.54
CA ASN A 169 -9.29 -1.80 1.96
C ASN A 169 -10.18 -0.56 1.89
N LEU A 170 -10.22 0.25 2.96
CA LEU A 170 -11.01 1.49 2.97
C LEU A 170 -10.44 2.51 1.96
N TYR A 171 -9.12 2.63 1.87
CA TYR A 171 -8.46 3.52 0.92
C TYR A 171 -8.78 3.11 -0.53
N LYS A 172 -8.58 1.83 -0.86
CA LYS A 172 -8.92 1.23 -2.17
C LYS A 172 -10.38 1.47 -2.53
N TYR A 173 -11.30 1.19 -1.61
CA TYR A 173 -12.73 1.41 -1.84
C TYR A 173 -13.03 2.87 -2.21
N LEU A 174 -12.49 3.84 -1.46
CA LEU A 174 -12.74 5.26 -1.75
C LEU A 174 -12.15 5.68 -3.10
N CYS A 175 -10.97 5.16 -3.46
CA CYS A 175 -10.37 5.36 -4.78
C CYS A 175 -11.25 4.79 -5.90
N ASP A 176 -11.73 3.56 -5.75
CA ASP A 176 -12.61 2.90 -6.73
C ASP A 176 -13.90 3.70 -6.93
N GLN A 177 -14.46 4.25 -5.85
CA GLN A 177 -15.63 5.11 -5.97
C GLN A 177 -15.36 6.42 -6.71
N LEU A 178 -14.14 6.96 -6.63
CA LEU A 178 -13.71 8.15 -7.38
C LEU A 178 -13.29 7.81 -8.82
N GLY A 179 -13.11 6.53 -9.15
CA GLY A 179 -12.60 6.09 -10.44
C GLY A 179 -11.12 6.39 -10.64
N VAL A 180 -10.34 6.46 -9.54
CA VAL A 180 -8.89 6.65 -9.59
C VAL A 180 -8.20 5.31 -9.34
N PRO A 181 -7.20 4.90 -10.16
CA PRO A 181 -6.55 3.61 -9.99
C PRO A 181 -5.80 3.52 -8.66
N CYS A 182 -6.09 2.46 -7.93
CA CYS A 182 -5.45 2.15 -6.66
C CYS A 182 -5.40 0.64 -6.54
N GLU A 183 -4.29 0.11 -6.04
CA GLU A 183 -4.13 -1.32 -5.76
C GLU A 183 -3.68 -1.52 -4.32
N ILE A 184 -3.94 -2.70 -3.79
CA ILE A 184 -3.44 -3.11 -2.46
C ILE A 184 -2.14 -3.87 -2.68
N ILE A 185 -1.09 -3.47 -1.96
CA ILE A 185 0.17 -4.20 -1.89
C ILE A 185 0.19 -4.98 -0.57
N SER A 186 0.48 -6.27 -0.65
CA SER A 186 0.79 -7.10 0.51
C SER A 186 2.30 -7.33 0.61
N GLY A 187 2.83 -7.35 1.83
CA GLY A 187 4.25 -7.54 2.06
C GLY A 187 4.62 -7.57 3.53
N TYR A 188 5.82 -7.07 3.82
CA TYR A 188 6.46 -7.10 5.11
C TYR A 188 6.77 -5.70 5.60
N ALA A 189 6.57 -5.44 6.90
CA ALA A 189 6.92 -4.16 7.50
C ALA A 189 7.82 -4.29 8.74
N LYS A 190 8.78 -3.38 8.88
CA LYS A 190 9.61 -3.21 10.08
C LYS A 190 8.90 -2.34 11.13
N GLY A 191 7.68 -2.72 11.47
CA GLY A 191 6.81 -1.98 12.40
C GLY A 191 7.00 -2.35 13.87
N TYR A 192 5.96 -2.11 14.68
CA TYR A 192 5.97 -2.43 16.11
C TYR A 192 6.38 -3.89 16.39
N GLY A 193 7.35 -4.07 17.28
CA GLY A 193 7.86 -5.40 17.63
C GLY A 193 8.67 -6.07 16.52
N PHE A 194 9.19 -5.29 15.56
CA PHE A 194 10.20 -5.79 14.63
C PHE A 194 11.48 -6.16 15.39
N GLU A 195 11.93 -7.39 15.16
CA GLU A 195 13.20 -7.91 15.66
C GLU A 195 14.10 -8.17 14.45
N ASN A 196 15.41 -7.96 14.60
CA ASN A 196 16.38 -8.33 13.57
C ASN A 196 16.42 -9.86 13.44
N ARG A 197 15.56 -10.40 12.58
CA ARG A 197 15.45 -11.83 12.31
C ARG A 197 16.57 -12.26 11.35
N LYS A 198 17.16 -13.43 11.61
CA LYS A 198 18.12 -14.05 10.66
C LYS A 198 17.42 -14.56 9.41
N ASP A 199 16.19 -15.03 9.56
CA ASP A 199 15.40 -15.60 8.48
C ASP A 199 14.33 -14.62 8.03
N ALA A 200 14.09 -14.59 6.71
CA ALA A 200 13.00 -13.82 6.13
C ALA A 200 11.64 -14.34 6.64
N PRO A 201 10.65 -13.46 6.89
CA PRO A 201 9.27 -13.90 7.13
C PRO A 201 8.78 -14.84 6.03
N THR A 202 8.02 -15.86 6.43
CA THR A 202 7.36 -16.79 5.49
C THR A 202 5.92 -16.37 5.14
N GLU A 203 5.41 -15.30 5.76
CA GLU A 203 4.03 -14.82 5.62
C GLU A 203 4.02 -13.29 5.63
N THR A 204 3.28 -12.66 4.71
CA THR A 204 3.04 -11.21 4.77
C THR A 204 2.44 -10.81 6.10
N ASP A 205 2.91 -9.68 6.61
CA ASP A 205 2.46 -9.11 7.86
C ASP A 205 1.95 -7.68 7.74
N HIS A 206 1.97 -7.13 6.52
CA HIS A 206 1.54 -5.78 6.25
C HIS A 206 0.82 -5.65 4.90
N ALA A 207 -0.05 -4.65 4.81
CA ALA A 207 -0.74 -4.28 3.59
C ALA A 207 -0.86 -2.75 3.52
N TRP A 208 -0.64 -2.20 2.34
CA TRP A 208 -0.72 -0.76 2.02
C TRP A 208 -1.23 -0.58 0.59
N ASN A 209 -1.14 0.61 0.01
CA ASN A 209 -1.64 0.88 -1.34
C ASN A 209 -0.57 1.36 -2.33
N ALA A 210 -0.80 1.08 -3.61
CA ALA A 210 -0.22 1.81 -4.73
C ALA A 210 -1.31 2.62 -5.44
N VAL A 211 -0.99 3.79 -5.99
CA VAL A 211 -1.94 4.64 -6.74
C VAL A 211 -1.30 5.12 -8.05
N GLU A 212 -2.09 5.20 -9.11
CA GLU A 212 -1.62 5.73 -10.40
C GLU A 212 -1.96 7.22 -10.52
N ILE A 213 -0.94 8.04 -10.74
CA ILE A 213 -1.06 9.48 -11.00
C ILE A 213 -0.28 9.79 -12.26
N ASP A 214 -0.96 10.30 -13.29
CA ASP A 214 -0.36 10.68 -14.57
C ASP A 214 0.56 9.58 -15.15
N HIS A 215 0.07 8.34 -15.17
CA HIS A 215 0.77 7.14 -15.67
C HIS A 215 1.96 6.64 -14.84
N HIS A 216 2.15 7.18 -13.65
CA HIS A 216 3.19 6.73 -12.72
C HIS A 216 2.54 6.15 -11.46
N TRP A 217 3.12 5.07 -10.93
CA TRP A 217 2.64 4.43 -9.70
C TRP A 217 3.41 4.94 -8.49
N TYR A 218 2.66 5.31 -7.45
CA TYR A 218 3.17 5.84 -6.19
C TYR A 218 2.72 4.99 -5.03
N LEU A 219 3.56 4.88 -4.01
CA LEU A 219 3.22 4.21 -2.77
C LEU A 219 2.32 5.10 -1.91
N MET A 220 1.43 4.50 -1.12
CA MET A 220 0.54 5.19 -0.20
C MET A 220 0.38 4.33 1.05
N GLU A 221 0.69 4.87 2.23
CA GLU A 221 0.53 4.13 3.48
C GLU A 221 -0.34 4.87 4.50
N SER A 222 -1.64 4.58 4.49
CA SER A 222 -2.60 5.29 5.34
C SER A 222 -2.61 4.83 6.80
N THR A 223 -2.08 3.64 7.12
CA THR A 223 -2.02 3.12 8.49
C THR A 223 -1.00 3.88 9.32
N TRP A 224 0.25 3.94 8.85
CA TRP A 224 1.36 4.65 9.49
C TRP A 224 1.24 6.17 9.27
N GLY A 225 0.50 6.59 8.23
CA GLY A 225 0.06 7.97 8.06
C GLY A 225 -0.90 8.46 9.14
N ALA A 226 -1.66 7.57 9.78
CA ALA A 226 -2.65 7.91 10.79
C ALA A 226 -2.07 8.04 12.20
N GLY A 227 -1.01 7.29 12.51
CA GLY A 227 -0.41 7.28 13.84
C GLY A 227 0.48 6.06 14.06
N HIS A 228 0.82 5.82 15.32
CA HIS A 228 1.74 4.75 15.70
C HIS A 228 1.34 4.09 17.02
N LEU A 229 2.02 2.99 17.38
CA LEU A 229 1.88 2.35 18.69
C LEU A 229 2.99 2.80 19.63
N ASN A 230 2.63 3.21 20.83
CA ASN A 230 3.60 3.52 21.88
C ASN A 230 4.13 2.25 22.57
N ASP A 231 5.10 2.42 23.48
CA ASP A 231 5.72 1.32 24.23
C ASP A 231 4.71 0.48 25.04
N LYS A 232 3.56 1.08 25.39
CA LYS A 232 2.47 0.44 26.14
C LYS A 232 1.45 -0.25 25.25
N LYS A 233 1.73 -0.43 23.95
CA LYS A 233 0.83 -1.06 22.97
C LYS A 233 -0.46 -0.27 22.72
N GLN A 234 -0.45 1.03 23.01
CA GLN A 234 -1.59 1.91 22.79
C GLN A 234 -1.40 2.67 21.49
N TYR A 235 -2.49 2.85 20.75
CA TYR A 235 -2.50 3.65 19.54
C TYR A 235 -2.50 5.14 19.88
N GLU A 236 -1.58 5.88 19.25
CA GLU A 236 -1.50 7.33 19.30
C GLU A 236 -1.72 7.88 17.90
N ARG A 237 -2.83 8.60 17.70
CA ARG A 237 -3.12 9.25 16.42
C ARG A 237 -2.16 10.42 16.24
N GLU A 238 -1.41 10.39 15.15
CA GLU A 238 -0.49 11.42 14.74
C GLU A 238 -0.39 11.43 13.21
N LEU A 239 -0.91 12.49 12.59
CA LEU A 239 -0.84 12.62 11.14
C LEU A 239 0.61 12.72 10.68
N THR A 240 1.08 11.67 10.00
CA THR A 240 2.44 11.60 9.48
C THR A 240 2.40 11.67 7.96
N SER A 241 2.42 12.89 7.42
CA SER A 241 2.29 13.15 5.97
C SER A 241 3.44 12.60 5.12
N TYR A 242 4.54 12.15 5.74
CA TYR A 242 5.59 11.40 5.07
C TYR A 242 5.02 10.20 4.30
N TYR A 243 4.06 9.46 4.87
CA TYR A 243 3.48 8.27 4.24
C TYR A 243 2.45 8.55 3.13
N PHE A 244 2.18 9.82 2.83
CA PHE A 244 1.43 10.22 1.65
C PHE A 244 2.36 10.35 0.45
N LEU A 245 2.27 9.45 -0.53
CA LEU A 245 3.12 9.46 -1.75
C LEU A 245 4.64 9.60 -1.47
N PRO A 246 5.24 8.82 -0.53
CA PRO A 246 6.68 8.85 -0.27
C PRO A 246 7.47 8.31 -1.47
N ARG A 247 8.77 8.62 -1.50
CA ARG A 247 9.65 8.00 -2.49
C ARG A 247 9.87 6.52 -2.15
N PRO A 248 9.92 5.60 -3.14
CA PRO A 248 10.12 4.18 -2.87
C PRO A 248 11.45 3.87 -2.16
N ASN A 249 12.51 4.62 -2.45
CA ASN A 249 13.81 4.48 -1.78
C ASN A 249 13.78 4.86 -0.29
N GLU A 250 12.80 5.64 0.15
CA GLU A 250 12.60 5.95 1.56
C GLU A 250 11.78 4.85 2.24
N MET A 251 10.75 4.33 1.55
CA MET A 251 9.88 3.26 2.05
C MET A 251 10.58 1.90 2.18
N ILE A 252 11.48 1.55 1.25
CA ILE A 252 12.07 0.20 1.16
C ILE A 252 12.85 -0.23 2.40
N TYR A 253 13.29 0.73 3.22
CA TYR A 253 13.96 0.43 4.48
C TYR A 253 13.05 -0.24 5.50
N HIS A 254 11.74 -0.02 5.40
CA HIS A 254 10.75 -0.49 6.37
C HIS A 254 9.50 -1.13 5.76
N HIS A 255 9.25 -1.04 4.45
CA HIS A 255 8.20 -1.75 3.71
C HIS A 255 8.81 -2.53 2.54
N LEU A 256 8.61 -3.84 2.52
CA LEU A 256 9.10 -4.73 1.47
C LEU A 256 7.93 -5.53 0.89
N PRO A 257 7.55 -5.38 -0.39
CA PRO A 257 6.51 -6.22 -1.01
C PRO A 257 6.85 -7.71 -0.96
N GLU A 258 5.83 -8.58 -0.99
CA GLU A 258 6.03 -10.03 -1.04
C GLU A 258 6.63 -10.48 -2.39
N ASP A 259 6.17 -9.91 -3.49
CA ASP A 259 6.59 -10.18 -4.88
C ASP A 259 6.33 -8.97 -5.76
#